data_AF-A0AAE5VRF0-F1
#
_entry.id   AF-A0AAE5VRF0-F1
#
_cell.length_a   1.000
_cell.length_b   1.000
_cell.length_c   1.000
_cell.angle_alpha   90.00
_cell.angle_beta   90.00
_cell.angle_gamma   90.00
#
_symmetry.space_group_name_H-M   'P 1'
#
loop_
_entity.id
_entity.type
_entity.pdbx_description
1 polymer ?
#
loop_
_entity_poly.entity_id
_entity_poly.type
_entity_poly.pdbx_seq_one_letter_code
_entity_poly.pdbx_strand_id
1 'polypeptide(L)'
;MAVETINSAKDAAGLAAMISHAAEQTGDKSRGAAPVERWNPPFCGDLDMEIRADGTWFYMGTPIGRAPLVRLFSTVLRKDEDGKTYLVTPVEKVGIRVVDAPFIAVEMNVGEKDGAPLLTFRTNVGDVVEVGAEHLLRFEISGENKELKPYLLVRGRLEALVSRAVMYDLVELGEVIEIDGKEMFAVRSGGQVFAIMPAAELSELSK
;
A
#
# COMPACT_ATOMS: atom_id res chain seq x y z
N MET A 1 1.90 9.92 41.55
CA MET A 1 1.96 10.50 40.19
C MET A 1 1.00 9.68 39.35
N ALA A 2 -0.26 10.09 39.32
CA ALA A 2 -1.34 9.32 38.72
C ALA A 2 -1.26 9.42 37.19
N VAL A 3 -1.25 8.26 36.54
CA VAL A 3 -1.40 8.12 35.10
C VAL A 3 -2.81 8.57 34.74
N GLU A 4 -2.92 9.70 34.04
CA GLU A 4 -4.15 10.06 33.33
C GLU A 4 -4.31 9.10 32.15
N THR A 5 -5.13 8.09 32.34
CA THR A 5 -5.69 7.28 31.26
C THR A 5 -6.65 8.17 30.48
N ILE A 6 -6.11 8.91 29.51
CA ILE A 6 -6.88 9.70 28.55
C ILE A 6 -7.62 8.73 27.62
N ASN A 7 -8.87 9.09 27.31
CA ASN A 7 -9.93 8.20 26.88
C ASN A 7 -9.80 7.86 25.37
N SER A 8 -9.02 6.81 25.06
CA SER A 8 -8.54 6.40 23.73
C SER A 8 -9.56 6.40 22.57
N ALA A 9 -10.83 6.12 22.83
CA ALA A 9 -11.87 6.14 21.79
C ALA A 9 -12.25 7.58 21.35
N LYS A 10 -12.09 8.57 22.22
CA LYS A 10 -12.36 9.99 21.91
C LYS A 10 -11.28 10.60 21.03
N ASP A 11 -10.01 10.19 21.20
CA ASP A 11 -8.89 10.73 20.45
C ASP A 11 -8.91 10.25 18.98
N ALA A 12 -9.14 8.96 18.75
CA ALA A 12 -9.29 8.42 17.40
C ALA A 12 -10.54 8.98 16.69
N ALA A 13 -11.64 9.22 17.42
CA ALA A 13 -12.84 9.84 16.87
C ALA A 13 -12.61 11.33 16.54
N GLY A 14 -11.85 12.06 17.36
CA GLY A 14 -11.46 13.44 17.11
C GLY A 14 -10.59 13.57 15.86
N LEU A 15 -9.58 12.71 15.70
CA LEU A 15 -8.73 12.69 14.51
C LEU A 15 -9.54 12.33 13.25
N ALA A 16 -10.45 11.38 13.35
CA ALA A 16 -11.36 11.02 12.25
C ALA A 16 -12.27 12.20 11.84
N ALA A 17 -12.79 12.96 12.80
CA ALA A 17 -13.61 14.14 12.52
C ALA A 17 -12.80 15.22 11.77
N MET A 18 -11.54 15.44 12.20
CA MET A 18 -10.64 16.40 11.54
C MET A 18 -10.33 16.00 10.10
N ILE A 19 -10.05 14.72 9.84
CA ILE A 19 -9.77 14.21 8.49
C ILE A 19 -11.01 14.34 7.60
N SER A 20 -12.18 13.99 8.11
CA SER A 20 -13.45 14.10 7.38
C SER A 20 -13.70 15.54 6.92
N HIS A 21 -13.50 16.52 7.80
CA HIS A 21 -13.65 17.93 7.46
C HIS A 21 -12.60 18.43 6.47
N ALA A 22 -11.35 17.97 6.56
CA ALA A 22 -10.32 18.33 5.60
C ALA A 22 -10.63 17.81 4.19
N ALA A 23 -11.14 16.58 4.08
CA ALA A 23 -11.55 15.99 2.81
C ALA A 23 -12.71 16.77 2.16
N GLU A 24 -13.70 17.19 2.94
CA GLU A 24 -14.85 17.98 2.47
C GLU A 24 -14.45 19.35 1.89
N GLN A 25 -13.46 20.02 2.48
CA GLN A 25 -13.02 21.35 2.06
C GLN A 25 -12.24 21.35 0.73
N THR A 26 -11.66 20.22 0.33
CA THR A 26 -10.88 20.13 -0.91
C THR A 26 -11.70 19.98 -2.19
N GLY A 27 -13.03 19.89 -2.10
CA GLY A 27 -13.95 20.00 -3.24
C GLY A 27 -13.91 18.85 -4.25
N ASP A 28 -13.04 17.86 -4.06
CA ASP A 28 -12.93 16.70 -4.94
C ASP A 28 -13.97 15.64 -4.51
N LYS A 29 -15.11 15.61 -5.20
CA LYS A 29 -16.21 14.64 -4.97
C LYS A 29 -15.86 13.22 -5.43
N SER A 30 -14.61 12.96 -5.77
CA SER A 30 -14.07 11.62 -5.88
C SER A 30 -13.97 11.01 -4.48
N ARG A 31 -14.49 9.80 -4.26
CA ARG A 31 -14.25 9.00 -3.04
C ARG A 31 -12.78 8.51 -2.96
N GLY A 32 -11.83 9.35 -3.37
CA GLY A 32 -10.41 9.08 -3.54
C GLY A 32 -9.55 9.57 -2.37
N ALA A 33 -8.23 9.37 -2.50
CA ALA A 33 -7.25 9.81 -1.51
C ALA A 33 -7.23 11.34 -1.39
N ALA A 34 -6.93 11.85 -0.18
CA ALA A 34 -6.78 13.28 0.05
C ALA A 34 -5.54 13.83 -0.69
N PRO A 35 -5.51 15.11 -1.09
CA PRO A 35 -4.39 15.70 -1.82
C PRO A 35 -3.21 16.03 -0.88
N VAL A 36 -2.73 15.03 -0.13
CA VAL A 36 -1.71 15.15 0.93
C VAL A 36 -0.39 15.73 0.45
N GLU A 37 -0.05 15.58 -0.83
CA GLU A 37 1.15 16.15 -1.44
C GLU A 37 1.11 17.69 -1.50
N ARG A 38 -0.07 18.31 -1.39
CA ARG A 38 -0.23 19.78 -1.39
C ARG A 38 -0.05 20.40 -0.01
N TRP A 39 0.01 19.60 1.05
CA TRP A 39 0.01 20.08 2.43
C TRP A 39 1.40 19.98 3.04
N ASN A 40 1.88 21.04 3.67
CA ASN A 40 3.16 21.04 4.40
C ASN A 40 2.98 21.61 5.82
N PRO A 41 2.12 21.00 6.65
CA PRO A 41 1.88 21.44 8.02
C PRO A 41 3.10 21.14 8.92
N PRO A 42 3.16 21.74 10.13
CA PRO A 42 4.16 21.37 11.12
C PRO A 42 4.07 19.89 11.50
N PHE A 43 5.22 19.30 11.82
CA PHE A 43 5.29 17.97 12.41
C PHE A 43 4.92 18.05 13.89
N CYS A 44 3.89 17.32 14.30
CA CYS A 44 3.34 17.35 15.65
C CYS A 44 3.82 16.18 16.53
N GLY A 45 4.74 15.35 16.04
CA GLY A 45 5.25 14.18 16.74
C GLY A 45 4.74 12.86 16.16
N ASP A 46 5.12 11.77 16.83
CA ASP A 46 4.71 10.42 16.47
C ASP A 46 3.45 10.02 17.24
N LEU A 47 2.51 9.41 16.53
CA LEU A 47 1.32 8.80 17.10
C LEU A 47 1.61 7.32 17.39
N ASP A 48 1.10 6.78 18.50
CA ASP A 48 1.13 5.33 18.77
C ASP A 48 0.11 4.62 17.87
N MET A 49 0.42 4.63 16.57
CA MET A 49 -0.34 4.01 15.50
C MET A 49 0.60 3.17 14.65
N GLU A 50 0.19 1.94 14.39
CA GLU A 50 0.98 0.95 13.67
C GLU A 50 0.12 0.24 12.63
N ILE A 51 0.62 0.18 11.39
CA ILE A 51 0.11 -0.74 10.37
C ILE A 51 1.01 -1.97 10.37
N ARG A 52 0.45 -3.10 10.78
CA ARG A 52 1.18 -4.38 10.80
C ARG A 52 1.31 -4.98 9.40
N ALA A 53 2.18 -5.99 9.27
CA ALA A 53 2.46 -6.65 8.00
C ALA A 53 1.23 -7.34 7.37
N ASP A 54 0.21 -7.67 8.16
CA ASP A 54 -1.08 -8.21 7.69
C ASP A 54 -2.07 -7.11 7.25
N GLY A 55 -1.67 -5.84 7.35
CA GLY A 55 -2.51 -4.67 7.06
C GLY A 55 -3.43 -4.26 8.20
N THR A 56 -3.37 -4.89 9.37
CA THR A 56 -4.16 -4.52 10.55
C THR A 56 -3.63 -3.23 11.16
N TRP A 57 -4.53 -2.27 11.39
CA TRP A 57 -4.20 -1.00 12.06
C TRP A 57 -4.36 -1.13 13.57
N PHE A 58 -3.34 -0.70 14.30
CA PHE A 58 -3.33 -0.61 15.76
C PHE A 58 -3.25 0.85 16.18
N TYR A 59 -3.94 1.18 17.27
CA TYR A 59 -3.82 2.47 17.95
C TYR A 59 -3.73 2.21 19.46
N MET A 60 -2.68 2.74 20.10
CA MET A 60 -2.37 2.48 21.51
C MET A 60 -2.40 0.99 21.86
N GLY A 61 -1.76 0.16 21.01
CA GLY A 61 -1.72 -1.30 21.15
C GLY A 61 -3.04 -2.04 20.91
N THR A 62 -4.13 -1.36 20.54
CA THR A 62 -5.45 -1.98 20.31
C THR A 62 -5.80 -1.99 18.82
N PRO A 63 -6.27 -3.11 18.23
CA PRO A 63 -6.62 -3.17 16.82
C PRO A 63 -7.88 -2.34 16.49
N ILE A 64 -7.85 -1.64 15.36
CA ILE A 64 -8.98 -0.89 14.83
C ILE A 64 -9.78 -1.79 13.89
N GLY A 65 -10.82 -2.46 14.42
CA GLY A 65 -11.71 -3.34 13.63
C GLY A 65 -12.73 -2.60 12.74
N ARG A 66 -12.78 -1.27 12.77
CA ARG A 66 -13.76 -0.47 12.02
C ARG A 66 -13.25 -0.13 10.63
N ALA A 67 -13.59 -0.95 9.64
CA ALA A 67 -13.14 -0.76 8.25
C ALA A 67 -13.36 0.66 7.68
N PRO A 68 -14.51 1.35 7.90
CA PRO A 68 -14.67 2.73 7.42
C PRO A 68 -13.67 3.71 8.03
N LEU A 69 -13.28 3.50 9.29
CA LEU A 69 -12.31 4.34 9.99
C LEU A 69 -10.88 4.10 9.47
N VAL A 70 -10.52 2.83 9.23
CA VAL A 70 -9.25 2.47 8.58
C VAL A 70 -9.15 3.08 7.18
N ARG A 71 -10.24 3.00 6.40
CA ARG A 71 -10.32 3.64 5.08
C ARG A 71 -10.17 5.16 5.18
N LEU A 72 -10.72 5.80 6.21
CA LEU A 72 -10.56 7.24 6.39
C LEU A 72 -9.11 7.62 6.68
N PHE A 73 -8.43 6.90 7.58
CA PHE A 73 -7.01 7.18 7.84
C PHE A 73 -6.11 6.88 6.65
N SER A 74 -6.45 5.86 5.84
CA SER A 74 -5.64 5.53 4.68
C SER A 74 -5.62 6.64 3.62
N THR A 75 -6.68 7.45 3.50
CA THR A 75 -6.74 8.53 2.50
C THR A 75 -5.77 9.67 2.80
N VAL A 76 -5.35 9.84 4.05
CA VAL A 76 -4.40 10.88 4.50
C VAL A 76 -2.99 10.36 4.71
N LEU A 77 -2.71 9.11 4.33
CA LEU A 77 -1.34 8.60 4.35
C LEU A 77 -0.46 9.32 3.33
N ARG A 78 0.77 9.62 3.75
CA ARG A 78 1.84 10.08 2.87
C ARG A 78 3.16 9.46 3.30
N LYS A 79 4.00 9.08 2.35
CA LYS A 79 5.39 8.68 2.60
C LYS A 79 6.31 9.75 2.04
N ASP A 80 7.04 10.42 2.93
CA ASP A 80 7.95 11.50 2.57
C ASP A 80 9.29 10.89 2.07
N GLU A 81 10.19 11.74 1.56
CA GLU A 81 11.49 11.33 1.00
C GLU A 81 12.46 10.76 2.03
N ASP A 82 12.20 11.01 3.32
CA ASP A 82 12.93 10.41 4.43
C ASP A 82 12.61 8.93 4.65
N GLY A 83 11.70 8.36 3.84
CA GLY A 83 11.27 6.98 3.91
C GLY A 83 10.24 6.69 5.01
N LYS A 84 9.84 7.70 5.80
CA LYS A 84 8.86 7.56 6.88
C LYS A 84 7.44 7.80 6.36
N THR A 85 6.48 7.23 7.07
CA THR A 85 5.05 7.33 6.76
C THR A 85 4.34 8.20 7.79
N TYR A 86 3.45 9.05 7.29
CA TYR A 86 2.75 10.07 8.07
C TYR A 86 1.25 10.03 7.78
N LEU A 87 0.44 10.45 8.75
CA LEU A 87 -0.91 10.97 8.48
C LEU A 87 -0.81 12.49 8.31
N VAL A 88 -1.31 13.00 7.19
CA VAL A 88 -1.17 14.42 6.83
C VAL A 88 -2.54 15.05 6.60
N THR A 89 -2.81 16.13 7.32
CA THR A 89 -3.98 17.00 7.14
C THR A 89 -3.50 18.41 6.79
N PRO A 90 -4.39 19.37 6.46
CA PRO A 90 -3.97 20.76 6.21
C PRO A 90 -3.24 21.43 7.38
N VAL A 91 -3.49 20.99 8.61
CA VAL A 91 -3.01 21.67 9.83
C VAL A 91 -1.96 20.89 10.59
N GLU A 92 -1.84 19.58 10.36
CA GLU A 92 -1.00 18.70 11.17
C GLU A 92 -0.42 17.54 10.34
N LYS A 93 0.84 17.20 10.65
CA LYS A 93 1.54 15.99 10.19
C LYS A 93 2.01 15.17 11.40
N VAL A 94 1.57 13.93 11.50
CA VAL A 94 1.97 12.99 12.56
C VAL A 94 2.60 11.73 11.99
N GLY A 95 3.67 11.25 12.61
CA GLY A 95 4.37 10.03 12.21
C GLY A 95 3.63 8.79 12.68
N ILE A 96 3.65 7.73 11.87
CA ILE A 96 3.12 6.41 12.24
C ILE A 96 4.13 5.32 11.88
N ARG A 97 3.99 4.15 12.50
CA ARG A 97 4.78 2.98 12.15
C ARG A 97 4.11 2.16 11.07
N VAL A 98 4.86 1.76 10.05
CA VAL A 98 4.44 0.76 9.06
C VAL A 98 5.46 -0.36 9.08
N VAL A 99 5.01 -1.59 9.35
CA VAL A 99 5.90 -2.73 9.51
C VAL A 99 6.45 -3.24 8.18
N ASP A 100 5.64 -3.21 7.12
CA ASP A 100 6.03 -3.68 5.78
C ASP A 100 5.48 -2.71 4.71
N ALA A 101 4.21 -2.85 4.34
CA ALA A 101 3.50 -1.93 3.45
C ALA A 101 2.23 -1.36 4.11
N PRO A 102 1.81 -0.13 3.75
CA PRO A 102 0.60 0.48 4.30
C PRO A 102 -0.69 -0.21 3.84
N PHE A 103 -0.65 -0.91 2.70
CA PHE A 103 -1.80 -1.58 2.11
C PHE A 103 -1.48 -3.05 1.78
N ILE A 104 -2.53 -3.86 1.66
CA ILE A 104 -2.44 -5.23 1.16
C ILE A 104 -3.28 -5.33 -0.10
N ALA A 105 -2.74 -5.85 -1.20
CA ALA A 105 -3.52 -6.19 -2.39
C ALA A 105 -4.16 -7.57 -2.20
N VAL A 106 -5.48 -7.58 -2.09
CA VAL A 106 -6.28 -8.75 -1.65
C VAL A 106 -7.07 -9.39 -2.78
N GLU A 107 -7.16 -8.74 -3.94
CA GLU A 107 -7.76 -9.30 -5.14
C GLU A 107 -7.00 -8.79 -6.36
N MET A 108 -6.92 -9.63 -7.39
CA MET A 108 -6.42 -9.29 -8.73
C MET A 108 -7.45 -9.71 -9.77
N ASN A 109 -7.68 -8.83 -10.75
CA ASN A 109 -8.43 -9.13 -11.95
C ASN A 109 -7.50 -9.06 -13.16
N VAL A 110 -7.64 -10.02 -14.06
CA VAL A 110 -6.91 -10.08 -15.33
C VAL A 110 -7.85 -9.67 -16.45
N GLY A 111 -7.44 -8.67 -17.21
CA GLY A 111 -8.18 -8.18 -18.36
C GLY A 111 -7.25 -7.73 -19.48
N GLU A 112 -7.81 -6.92 -20.38
CA GLU A 112 -7.10 -6.36 -21.51
C GLU A 112 -7.51 -4.89 -21.67
N LYS A 113 -6.55 -4.06 -22.06
CA LYS A 113 -6.78 -2.65 -22.41
C LYS A 113 -5.91 -2.29 -23.60
N ASP A 114 -6.54 -1.73 -24.63
CA ASP A 114 -5.88 -1.35 -25.88
C ASP A 114 -5.10 -2.51 -26.55
N GLY A 115 -5.61 -3.74 -26.44
CA GLY A 115 -4.97 -4.94 -27.01
C GLY A 115 -3.81 -5.51 -26.19
N ALA A 116 -3.54 -4.97 -24.99
CA ALA A 116 -2.46 -5.42 -24.11
C ALA A 116 -3.03 -6.00 -22.79
N PRO A 117 -2.40 -7.04 -22.21
CA PRO A 117 -2.77 -7.55 -20.89
C PRO A 117 -2.78 -6.45 -19.84
N LEU A 118 -3.78 -6.48 -18.95
CA LEU A 118 -3.92 -5.54 -17.85
C LEU A 118 -4.26 -6.29 -16.56
N LEU A 119 -3.43 -6.08 -15.54
CA LEU A 119 -3.68 -6.53 -14.18
C LEU A 119 -4.26 -5.37 -13.38
N THR A 120 -5.37 -5.61 -12.69
CA THR A 120 -6.02 -4.64 -11.83
C THR A 120 -6.16 -5.20 -10.43
N PHE A 121 -5.61 -4.52 -9.43
CA PHE A 121 -5.64 -4.97 -8.05
C PHE A 121 -6.63 -4.18 -7.21
N ARG A 122 -7.25 -4.85 -6.23
CA ARG A 122 -7.99 -4.18 -5.15
C ARG A 122 -7.24 -4.30 -3.83
N THR A 123 -7.07 -3.20 -3.12
CA THR A 123 -6.45 -3.19 -1.79
C THR A 123 -7.45 -3.52 -0.68
N ASN A 124 -6.96 -3.88 0.51
CA ASN A 124 -7.75 -4.12 1.72
C ASN A 124 -8.57 -2.89 2.18
N VAL A 125 -8.18 -1.68 1.76
CA VAL A 125 -8.93 -0.43 2.01
C VAL A 125 -9.87 -0.06 0.87
N GLY A 126 -9.90 -0.86 -0.21
CA GLY A 126 -10.81 -0.72 -1.34
C GLY A 126 -10.33 0.26 -2.41
N ASP A 127 -9.03 0.54 -2.50
CA ASP A 127 -8.45 1.22 -3.67
C ASP A 127 -8.37 0.22 -4.83
N VAL A 128 -8.65 0.66 -6.06
CA VAL A 128 -8.52 -0.14 -7.28
C VAL A 128 -7.41 0.46 -8.13
N VAL A 129 -6.42 -0.35 -8.49
CA VAL A 129 -5.18 0.11 -9.12
C VAL A 129 -4.87 -0.74 -10.34
N GLU A 130 -4.79 -0.10 -11.51
CA GLU A 130 -4.34 -0.71 -12.76
C GLU A 130 -2.81 -0.72 -12.80
N VAL A 131 -2.18 -1.87 -13.02
CA VAL A 131 -0.72 -1.99 -13.10
C VAL A 131 -0.21 -1.50 -14.45
N GLY A 132 0.75 -0.58 -14.42
CA GLY A 132 1.35 0.01 -15.62
C GLY A 132 2.45 1.01 -15.27
N ALA A 133 2.76 1.94 -16.18
CA ALA A 133 3.87 2.89 -16.02
C ALA A 133 3.73 3.82 -14.79
N GLU A 134 2.50 4.12 -14.35
CA GLU A 134 2.24 4.95 -13.17
C GLU A 134 2.16 4.14 -11.86
N HIS A 135 1.88 2.84 -11.97
CA HIS A 135 1.64 1.92 -10.85
C HIS A 135 2.47 0.65 -11.07
N LEU A 136 3.75 0.76 -10.75
CA LEU A 136 4.73 -0.30 -11.00
C LEU A 136 4.55 -1.47 -10.03
N LEU A 137 4.79 -2.68 -10.53
CA LEU A 137 5.07 -3.85 -9.69
C LEU A 137 6.58 -3.95 -9.45
N ARG A 138 6.95 -4.17 -8.19
CA ARG A 138 8.31 -4.50 -7.76
C ARG A 138 8.28 -5.83 -7.02
N PHE A 139 9.29 -6.66 -7.24
CA PHE A 139 9.43 -7.95 -6.56
C PHE A 139 10.63 -7.91 -5.63
N GLU A 140 10.47 -8.50 -4.44
CA GLU A 140 11.53 -8.66 -3.47
C GLU A 140 11.57 -10.11 -3.00
N ILE A 141 12.76 -10.69 -2.87
CA ILE A 141 12.96 -12.01 -2.28
C ILE A 141 13.55 -11.77 -0.89
N SER A 142 12.86 -12.22 0.14
CA SER A 142 13.18 -11.88 1.53
C SER A 142 13.22 -13.11 2.45
N GLY A 143 14.01 -12.99 3.52
CA GLY A 143 14.11 -14.02 4.57
C GLY A 143 14.90 -15.27 4.16
N GLU A 144 15.12 -16.16 5.13
CA GLU A 144 15.88 -17.41 4.93
C GLU A 144 15.19 -18.36 3.94
N ASN A 145 13.85 -18.31 3.88
CA ASN A 145 13.03 -19.14 3.00
C ASN A 145 12.91 -18.58 1.58
N LYS A 146 13.61 -17.49 1.24
CA LYS A 146 13.52 -16.81 -0.06
C LYS A 146 12.06 -16.53 -0.47
N GLU A 147 11.28 -15.97 0.44
CA GLU A 147 9.88 -15.66 0.18
C GLU A 147 9.75 -14.51 -0.84
N LEU A 148 9.02 -14.76 -1.92
CA LEU A 148 8.69 -13.76 -2.94
C LEU A 148 7.60 -12.83 -2.43
N LYS A 149 7.92 -11.53 -2.37
CA LYS A 149 7.02 -10.45 -1.99
C LYS A 149 6.86 -9.46 -3.15
N PRO A 150 5.73 -9.50 -3.87
CA PRO A 150 5.37 -8.46 -4.82
C PRO A 150 4.79 -7.24 -4.11
N TYR A 151 5.22 -6.06 -4.53
CA TYR A 151 4.72 -4.77 -4.08
C TYR A 151 4.17 -3.99 -5.26
N LEU A 152 2.97 -3.43 -5.11
CA LEU A 152 2.32 -2.59 -6.10
C LEU A 152 2.34 -1.12 -5.66
N LEU A 153 2.90 -0.23 -6.46
CA LEU A 153 2.81 1.20 -6.22
C LEU A 153 1.35 1.68 -6.37
N VAL A 154 0.75 2.15 -5.27
CA VAL A 154 -0.66 2.60 -5.25
C VAL A 154 -0.77 4.09 -5.56
N ARG A 155 0.01 4.93 -4.88
CA ARG A 155 0.05 6.39 -5.09
C ARG A 155 1.25 7.01 -4.40
N GLY A 156 1.81 8.08 -4.96
CA GLY A 156 2.96 8.77 -4.38
C GLY A 156 4.11 7.78 -4.16
N ARG A 157 4.48 7.53 -2.90
CA ARG A 157 5.47 6.51 -2.49
C ARG A 157 4.86 5.36 -1.67
N LEU A 158 3.53 5.25 -1.65
CA LEU A 158 2.80 4.23 -0.90
C LEU A 158 2.58 3.00 -1.77
N GLU A 159 3.03 1.85 -1.28
CA GLU A 159 2.89 0.55 -1.94
C GLU A 159 1.83 -0.32 -1.24
N ALA A 160 1.33 -1.32 -1.94
CA ALA A 160 0.58 -2.42 -1.38
C ALA A 160 1.40 -3.70 -1.48
N LEU A 161 1.56 -4.44 -0.38
CA LEU A 161 2.09 -5.80 -0.43
C LEU A 161 1.01 -6.70 -1.03
N VAL A 162 1.35 -7.45 -2.08
CA VAL A 162 0.44 -8.42 -2.67
C VAL A 162 0.28 -9.59 -1.72
N SER A 163 -0.96 -9.89 -1.33
CA SER A 163 -1.24 -10.99 -0.42
C SER A 163 -0.77 -12.32 -0.99
N ARG A 164 -0.43 -13.28 -0.13
CA ARG A 164 0.12 -14.56 -0.56
C ARG A 164 -0.79 -15.32 -1.53
N ALA A 165 -2.11 -15.27 -1.34
CA ALA A 165 -3.06 -15.89 -2.26
C ALA A 165 -2.95 -15.28 -3.67
N VAL A 166 -3.04 -13.94 -3.74
CA VAL A 166 -2.95 -13.20 -5.00
C VAL A 166 -1.55 -13.30 -5.63
N MET A 167 -0.50 -13.46 -4.83
CA MET A 167 0.87 -13.65 -5.32
C MET A 167 0.99 -14.96 -6.11
N TYR A 168 0.37 -16.04 -5.63
CA TYR A 168 0.35 -17.31 -6.39
C TYR A 168 -0.38 -17.13 -7.72
N ASP A 169 -1.57 -16.52 -7.71
CA ASP A 169 -2.32 -16.23 -8.94
C ASP A 169 -1.51 -15.35 -9.91
N LEU A 170 -0.76 -14.36 -9.40
CA LEU A 170 0.12 -13.49 -10.18
C LEU A 170 1.26 -14.28 -10.83
N VAL A 171 1.88 -15.19 -10.09
CA VAL A 171 2.98 -16.03 -10.59
C VAL A 171 2.49 -16.98 -11.68
N GLU A 172 1.27 -17.49 -11.61
CA GLU A 172 0.70 -18.35 -12.66
C GLU A 172 0.58 -17.65 -14.02
N LEU A 173 0.52 -16.31 -14.05
CA LEU A 173 0.50 -15.50 -15.26
C LEU A 173 1.90 -15.23 -15.83
N GLY A 174 2.95 -15.63 -15.11
CA GLY A 174 4.32 -15.36 -15.49
C GLY A 174 4.76 -16.16 -16.72
N GLU A 175 5.63 -15.55 -17.51
CA GLU A 175 6.26 -16.16 -18.67
C GLU A 175 7.76 -15.87 -18.68
N VAL A 176 8.53 -16.69 -19.41
CA VAL A 176 9.97 -16.46 -19.61
C VAL A 176 10.16 -15.53 -20.79
N ILE A 177 10.79 -14.38 -20.56
CA ILE A 177 11.06 -13.34 -21.55
C ILE A 177 12.54 -12.97 -21.49
N GLU A 178 13.15 -12.73 -22.65
CA GLU A 178 14.49 -12.15 -22.72
C GLU A 178 14.45 -10.64 -22.39
N ILE A 179 15.16 -10.23 -21.35
CA ILE A 179 15.33 -8.83 -20.95
C ILE A 179 16.83 -8.56 -20.85
N ASP A 180 17.34 -7.60 -21.63
CA ASP A 180 18.77 -7.24 -21.71
C ASP A 180 19.71 -8.46 -21.92
N GLY A 181 19.30 -9.38 -22.80
CA GLY A 181 20.07 -10.59 -23.12
C GLY A 181 20.03 -11.69 -22.05
N LYS A 182 19.14 -11.59 -21.06
CA LYS A 182 18.94 -12.58 -19.99
C LYS A 182 17.52 -13.10 -19.98
N GLU A 183 17.35 -14.42 -19.83
CA GLU A 183 16.04 -15.03 -19.62
C GLU A 183 15.53 -14.72 -18.22
N MET A 184 14.41 -13.99 -18.15
CA MET A 184 13.78 -13.57 -16.92
C MET A 184 12.37 -14.16 -16.86
N PHE A 185 11.98 -14.66 -15.69
CA PHE A 185 10.58 -14.92 -15.38
C PHE A 185 9.91 -13.59 -15.03
N ALA A 186 8.85 -13.23 -15.76
CA ALA A 186 8.26 -11.90 -15.72
C ALA A 186 6.76 -11.94 -16.00
N VAL A 187 6.06 -10.89 -15.58
CA VAL A 187 4.63 -10.67 -15.91
C VAL A 187 4.46 -9.42 -16.77
N ARG A 188 3.42 -9.39 -17.60
CA ARG A 188 3.06 -8.24 -18.42
C ARG A 188 1.79 -7.57 -17.90
N SER A 189 1.78 -6.25 -17.88
CA SER A 189 0.57 -5.47 -17.61
C SER A 189 0.71 -4.04 -18.12
N GLY A 190 -0.35 -3.48 -18.70
CA GLY A 190 -0.41 -2.05 -19.03
C GLY A 190 0.71 -1.62 -20.00
N GLY A 191 1.07 -2.50 -20.93
CA GLY A 191 2.17 -2.30 -21.87
C GLY A 191 3.58 -2.35 -21.25
N GLN A 192 3.70 -2.74 -19.97
CA GLN A 192 4.97 -2.89 -19.26
C GLN A 192 5.32 -4.37 -19.05
N VAL A 193 6.61 -4.65 -18.82
CA VAL A 193 7.14 -5.95 -18.41
C VAL A 193 7.76 -5.79 -17.03
N PHE A 194 7.34 -6.62 -16.08
CA PHE A 194 7.84 -6.60 -14.71
C PHE A 194 8.61 -7.89 -14.43
N ALA A 195 9.93 -7.79 -14.38
CA ALA A 195 10.81 -8.91 -14.09
C ALA A 195 10.69 -9.34 -12.62
N ILE A 196 10.48 -10.64 -12.39
CA ILE A 196 10.38 -11.23 -11.05
C ILE A 196 11.76 -11.75 -10.61
N MET A 197 12.36 -12.61 -11.44
CA MET A 197 13.66 -13.25 -11.17
C MET A 197 14.24 -13.86 -12.45
N PRO A 198 15.55 -14.19 -12.48
CA PRO A 198 16.12 -14.99 -13.57
C PRO A 198 15.41 -16.34 -13.73
N ALA A 199 15.16 -16.76 -14.97
CA ALA A 199 14.44 -18.01 -15.24
C ALA A 199 15.16 -19.25 -14.67
N ALA A 200 16.49 -19.20 -14.59
CA ALA A 200 17.30 -20.25 -13.97
C ALA A 200 17.00 -20.43 -12.47
N GLU A 201 16.69 -19.34 -11.75
CA GLU A 201 16.40 -19.37 -10.31
C GLU A 201 14.99 -19.88 -10.00
N LEU A 202 14.04 -19.68 -10.92
CA LEU A 202 12.67 -20.21 -10.80
C LEU A 202 12.66 -21.74 -10.63
N SER A 203 13.55 -22.42 -11.35
CA SER A 203 13.67 -23.89 -11.34
C SER A 203 14.17 -24.45 -9.99
N GLU A 204 14.77 -23.61 -9.14
CA GLU A 204 15.23 -24.00 -7.80
C GLU A 204 14.12 -23.84 -6.75
N LEU A 205 13.17 -22.94 -6.97
CA LEU A 205 12.03 -22.69 -6.07
C LEU A 205 10.85 -23.64 -6.33
N SER A 206 10.80 -24.27 -7.50
CA SER A 206 9.78 -25.26 -7.87
C SER A 206 10.12 -26.70 -7.46
N LYS A 207 11.22 -26.93 -6.72
CA LYS A 207 11.66 -28.24 -6.23
C LYS A 207 11.42 -28.38 -4.73
#